data_AF-A0A7S0YW98-F1
#
_entry.id   AF-A0A7S0YW98-F1
#
_cell.length_a   1.000
_cell.length_b   1.000
_cell.length_c   1.000
_cell.angle_alpha   90.00
_cell.angle_beta   90.00
_cell.angle_gamma   90.00
#
_symmetry.space_group_name_H-M   'P 1'
#
loop_
_entity.id
_entity.type
_entity.pdbx_description
1 polymer ?
#
loop_
_entity_poly.entity_id
_entity_poly.type
_entity_poly.pdbx_seq_one_letter_code
_entity_poly.pdbx_strand_id
1 'polypeptide(L)'
;SDEDARLLKHVPEPGKGPEARKAAIGIRHDENMCGAWKPCTVVARQGTNLTVEWPEDRARESLPRIFVVFWDEDWDRAVARLSGAVSGRGKAESFLRYNLYIDNMPVDGNPELTDLQVGRIKASAMNTTRLQEQNGQDTLLGVLGEVSDEYNRAINKIVFDVEIAKPANKATYGPLDLPQPPP
;
A
#
# COMPACT_ATOMS: atom_id res chain seq x y z
N SER A 1 -41.10 -3.50 -2.92
CA SER A 1 -40.74 -3.43 -4.33
C SER A 1 -39.72 -4.54 -4.59
N ASP A 2 -39.87 -5.30 -5.67
CA ASP A 2 -39.05 -6.49 -6.00
C ASP A 2 -37.54 -6.20 -6.18
N GLU A 3 -37.16 -4.91 -6.20
CA GLU A 3 -35.78 -4.46 -6.35
C GLU A 3 -34.98 -4.48 -5.03
N ASP A 4 -35.61 -4.23 -3.88
CA ASP A 4 -34.95 -4.33 -2.57
C ASP A 4 -34.56 -5.80 -2.25
N ALA A 5 -35.36 -6.75 -2.74
CA ALA A 5 -35.10 -8.18 -2.62
C ALA A 5 -33.95 -8.67 -3.51
N ARG A 6 -33.53 -7.89 -4.52
CA ARG A 6 -32.38 -8.21 -5.38
C ARG A 6 -31.06 -7.72 -4.78
N LEU A 7 -31.09 -6.60 -4.06
CA LEU A 7 -29.90 -6.06 -3.35
C LEU A 7 -29.47 -6.94 -2.16
N LEU A 8 -30.41 -7.68 -1.57
CA LEU A 8 -30.12 -8.66 -0.51
C LEU A 8 -29.49 -9.98 -1.01
N LYS A 9 -29.46 -10.24 -2.32
CA LYS A 9 -28.92 -11.50 -2.88
C LYS A 9 -27.38 -11.58 -2.85
N HIS A 10 -26.72 -10.43 -2.63
CA HIS A 10 -25.28 -10.32 -2.48
C HIS A 10 -24.83 -10.02 -1.05
N VAL A 11 -25.75 -9.98 -0.08
CA VAL A 11 -25.38 -10.04 1.34
C VAL A 11 -25.11 -11.52 1.64
N PRO A 12 -23.86 -11.91 1.97
CA PRO A 12 -23.61 -13.28 2.37
C PRO A 12 -24.44 -13.58 3.62
N GLU A 13 -25.36 -14.55 3.51
CA GLU A 13 -26.12 -15.06 4.65
C GLU A 13 -25.15 -15.41 5.78
N PRO A 14 -25.35 -14.90 7.01
CA PRO A 14 -24.51 -15.25 8.15
C PRO A 14 -24.82 -16.70 8.55
N GLY A 15 -24.20 -17.67 7.90
CA GLY A 15 -24.53 -19.07 8.18
C GLY A 15 -24.02 -20.16 7.25
N LYS A 16 -23.39 -19.87 6.10
CA LYS A 16 -22.68 -20.93 5.35
C LYS A 16 -21.31 -21.21 5.97
N GLY A 17 -21.32 -21.78 7.17
CA GLY A 17 -20.15 -22.44 7.76
C GLY A 17 -20.14 -23.91 7.36
N PRO A 18 -19.04 -24.38 6.80
CA PRO A 18 -18.50 -25.64 7.30
C PRO A 18 -17.03 -25.41 7.61
N GLU A 19 -16.67 -25.39 8.88
CA GLU A 19 -15.36 -25.81 9.37
C GLU A 19 -15.38 -25.70 10.89
N ALA A 20 -15.03 -26.79 11.57
CA ALA A 20 -15.13 -26.95 13.01
C ALA A 20 -14.68 -25.69 13.76
N ARG A 21 -15.48 -25.25 14.75
CA ARG A 21 -15.07 -24.23 15.73
C ARG A 21 -13.63 -24.51 16.16
N LYS A 22 -12.69 -23.65 15.77
CA LYS A 22 -11.27 -23.85 16.09
C LYS A 22 -10.86 -22.96 17.24
N ALA A 23 -10.22 -23.56 18.24
CA ALA A 23 -9.57 -22.81 19.30
C ALA A 23 -8.38 -22.03 18.73
N ALA A 24 -8.30 -20.76 19.09
CA ALA A 24 -7.27 -19.85 18.64
C ALA A 24 -6.97 -18.81 19.73
N ILE A 25 -5.93 -18.02 19.51
CA ILE A 25 -5.67 -16.79 20.26
C ILE A 25 -5.77 -15.64 19.25
N GLY A 26 -6.55 -14.62 19.61
CA GLY A 26 -6.77 -13.42 18.79
C GLY A 26 -6.41 -12.15 19.55
N ILE A 27 -6.08 -11.07 18.84
CA ILE A 27 -5.92 -9.75 19.46
C ILE A 27 -7.30 -9.12 19.68
N ARG A 28 -7.61 -8.76 20.93
CA ARG A 28 -8.78 -7.95 21.29
C ARG A 28 -8.30 -6.56 21.70
N HIS A 29 -8.92 -5.52 21.16
CA HIS A 29 -8.65 -4.14 21.56
C HIS A 29 -9.56 -3.74 22.72
N ASP A 30 -8.98 -3.08 23.71
CA ASP A 30 -9.72 -2.45 24.81
C ASP A 30 -10.20 -1.03 24.44
N GLU A 31 -10.96 -0.37 25.31
CA GLU A 31 -11.46 1.01 25.11
C GLU A 31 -10.34 2.02 24.83
N ASN A 32 -9.13 1.76 25.33
CA ASN A 32 -7.93 2.57 25.10
C ASN A 32 -7.17 2.22 23.81
N MET A 33 -7.74 1.39 22.92
CA MET A 33 -7.08 0.83 21.73
C MET A 33 -5.81 0.00 22.03
N CYS A 34 -5.61 -0.44 23.27
CA CYS A 34 -4.56 -1.38 23.62
C CYS A 34 -4.98 -2.79 23.20
N GLY A 35 -4.21 -3.42 22.31
CA GLY A 35 -4.45 -4.79 21.86
C GLY A 35 -3.83 -5.82 22.81
N ALA A 36 -4.62 -6.76 23.32
CA ALA A 36 -4.15 -7.90 24.11
C ALA A 36 -4.51 -9.22 23.41
N TRP A 37 -3.58 -10.18 23.43
CA TRP A 37 -3.83 -11.53 22.93
C TRP A 37 -4.71 -12.29 23.93
N LYS A 38 -5.93 -12.63 23.52
CA LYS A 38 -6.91 -13.38 24.31
C LYS A 38 -7.33 -14.67 23.61
N PRO A 39 -7.66 -15.74 24.35
CA PRO A 39 -8.25 -16.94 23.77
C PRO A 39 -9.58 -16.63 23.06
N CYS A 40 -9.79 -17.20 21.88
CA CYS A 40 -11.01 -17.05 21.10
C CYS A 40 -11.33 -18.31 20.30
N THR A 41 -12.56 -18.43 19.81
CA THR A 41 -12.96 -19.49 18.88
C THR A 41 -13.25 -18.92 17.51
N VAL A 42 -12.59 -19.42 16.46
CA VAL A 42 -12.89 -19.01 15.09
C VAL A 42 -14.14 -19.76 14.61
N VAL A 43 -15.14 -19.01 14.17
CA VAL A 43 -16.47 -19.52 13.80
C VAL A 43 -16.70 -19.47 12.28
N ALA A 44 -16.13 -18.47 11.60
CA ALA A 44 -16.27 -18.32 10.16
C ALA A 44 -15.05 -17.64 9.54
N ARG A 45 -14.90 -17.80 8.23
CA ARG A 45 -13.89 -17.11 7.42
C ARG A 45 -14.58 -16.37 6.27
N GLN A 46 -14.28 -15.08 6.14
CA GLN A 46 -14.75 -14.23 5.05
C GLN A 46 -13.52 -13.66 4.34
N GLY A 47 -13.08 -14.33 3.28
CA GLY A 47 -11.87 -13.96 2.53
C GLY A 47 -10.60 -14.04 3.40
N THR A 48 -9.99 -12.87 3.66
CA THR A 48 -8.80 -12.71 4.50
C THR A 48 -9.11 -12.51 5.98
N ASN A 49 -10.37 -12.19 6.31
CA ASN A 49 -10.81 -11.95 7.68
C ASN A 49 -11.44 -13.21 8.28
N LEU A 50 -11.28 -13.35 9.59
CA LEU A 50 -11.79 -14.43 10.41
C LEU A 50 -12.79 -13.84 11.41
N THR A 51 -13.97 -14.44 11.50
CA THR A 51 -14.93 -14.12 12.55
C THR A 51 -14.60 -14.94 13.79
N VAL A 52 -14.23 -14.25 14.86
CA VAL A 52 -13.90 -14.84 16.16
C VAL A 52 -15.04 -14.64 17.15
N GLU A 53 -15.28 -15.61 18.01
CA GLU A 53 -16.21 -15.56 19.14
C GLU A 53 -15.39 -15.58 20.44
N TRP A 54 -15.55 -14.55 21.26
CA TRP A 54 -14.86 -14.41 22.53
C TRP A 54 -15.56 -15.23 23.65
N PRO A 55 -14.83 -15.91 24.53
CA PRO A 55 -15.43 -16.77 25.55
C PRO A 55 -16.13 -16.00 26.69
N GLU A 56 -15.68 -14.78 26.99
CA GLU A 56 -16.16 -13.96 28.13
C GLU A 56 -17.60 -13.46 27.91
N ASP A 57 -17.87 -12.88 26.74
CA ASP A 57 -19.11 -12.17 26.42
C ASP A 57 -19.86 -12.77 25.22
N ARG A 58 -19.31 -13.80 24.58
CA ARG A 58 -19.79 -14.37 23.30
C ARG A 58 -19.90 -13.33 22.18
N ALA A 59 -19.22 -12.19 22.32
CA ALA A 59 -19.17 -11.19 21.28
C ALA A 59 -18.43 -11.76 20.07
N ARG A 60 -18.91 -11.39 18.88
CA ARG A 60 -18.31 -11.78 17.61
C ARG A 60 -17.63 -10.60 16.97
N GLU A 61 -16.39 -10.79 16.56
CA GLU A 61 -15.58 -9.74 15.96
C GLU A 61 -14.93 -10.26 14.67
N SER A 62 -14.74 -9.37 13.70
CA SER A 62 -14.04 -9.68 12.45
C SER A 62 -12.58 -9.27 12.58
N LEU A 63 -11.69 -10.25 12.69
CA LEU A 63 -10.25 -10.02 12.80
C LEU A 63 -9.54 -10.42 11.51
N PRO A 64 -8.60 -9.59 11.00
CA PRO A 64 -7.65 -10.02 9.99
C PRO A 64 -6.92 -11.29 10.40
N ARG A 65 -6.66 -12.21 9.46
CA ARG A 65 -5.96 -13.46 9.74
C ARG A 65 -4.67 -13.26 10.52
N ILE A 66 -3.89 -12.21 10.22
CA ILE A 66 -2.63 -11.87 10.92
C ILE A 66 -2.77 -11.74 12.43
N PHE A 67 -3.93 -11.32 12.93
CA PHE A 67 -4.19 -11.13 14.36
C PHE A 67 -4.81 -12.36 15.03
N VAL A 68 -4.77 -13.51 14.36
CA VAL A 68 -5.28 -14.79 14.88
C VAL A 68 -4.21 -15.87 14.69
N VAL A 69 -3.97 -16.66 15.73
CA VAL A 69 -3.09 -17.84 15.73
C VAL A 69 -3.90 -19.05 16.20
N PHE A 70 -3.98 -20.08 15.38
CA PHE A 70 -4.73 -21.29 15.77
C PHE A 70 -3.90 -22.19 16.69
N TRP A 71 -4.57 -22.96 17.55
CA TRP A 71 -3.88 -23.88 18.46
C TRP A 71 -3.26 -25.09 17.74
N ASP A 72 -3.83 -25.48 16.60
CA ASP A 72 -3.33 -26.54 15.72
C ASP A 72 -2.37 -26.03 14.64
N GLU A 73 -2.02 -24.73 14.65
CA GLU A 73 -1.08 -24.14 13.72
C GLU A 73 0.37 -24.39 14.16
N ASP A 74 1.24 -24.61 13.18
CA ASP A 74 2.68 -24.69 13.38
C ASP A 74 3.24 -23.32 13.80
N TRP A 75 3.94 -23.28 14.94
CA TRP A 75 4.50 -22.05 15.53
C TRP A 75 5.42 -21.32 14.56
N ASP A 76 6.27 -22.05 13.81
CA ASP A 76 7.21 -21.44 12.88
C ASP A 76 6.47 -20.71 11.75
N ARG A 77 5.34 -21.27 11.28
CA ARG A 77 4.51 -20.63 10.25
C ARG A 77 3.79 -19.41 10.78
N ALA A 78 3.27 -19.48 12.00
CA ALA A 78 2.62 -18.35 12.65
C ALA A 78 3.59 -17.18 12.83
N VAL A 79 4.81 -17.46 13.32
CA VAL A 79 5.88 -16.46 13.51
C VAL A 79 6.36 -15.91 12.18
N ALA A 80 6.63 -16.76 11.18
CA ALA A 80 7.08 -16.32 9.85
C ALA A 80 6.06 -15.39 9.17
N ARG A 81 4.77 -15.66 9.34
CA ARG A 81 3.70 -14.81 8.82
C ARG A 81 3.67 -13.45 9.52
N LEU A 82 3.78 -13.43 10.85
CA LEU A 82 3.81 -12.19 11.62
C LEU A 82 5.05 -11.36 11.30
N SER A 83 6.23 -11.99 11.26
CA SER A 83 7.50 -11.32 10.95
C SER A 83 7.50 -10.77 9.52
N GLY A 84 6.99 -11.54 8.55
CA GLY A 84 6.84 -11.12 7.17
C GLY A 84 5.95 -9.88 7.03
N ALA A 85 4.85 -9.81 7.78
CA ALA A 85 3.96 -8.66 7.75
C ALA A 85 4.53 -7.43 8.48
N VAL A 86 5.25 -7.61 9.59
CA VAL A 86 5.96 -6.51 10.26
C VAL A 86 7.05 -5.94 9.36
N SER A 87 7.84 -6.80 8.72
CA SER A 87 8.85 -6.39 7.73
C SER A 87 8.19 -5.71 6.53
N GLY A 88 7.09 -6.26 6.01
CA GLY A 88 6.32 -5.67 4.92
C GLY A 88 5.80 -4.27 5.26
N ARG A 89 5.29 -4.07 6.49
CA ARG A 89 4.89 -2.75 6.99
C ARG A 89 6.06 -1.77 7.00
N GLY A 90 7.22 -2.17 7.52
CA GLY A 90 8.42 -1.33 7.54
C GLY A 90 8.88 -0.93 6.13
N LYS A 91 8.85 -1.85 5.17
CA LYS A 91 9.17 -1.58 3.76
C LYS A 91 8.15 -0.63 3.11
N ALA A 92 6.86 -0.87 3.34
CA ALA A 92 5.81 0.00 2.81
C ALA A 92 5.90 1.42 3.38
N GLU A 93 6.14 1.55 4.68
CA GLU A 93 6.36 2.83 5.34
C GLU A 93 7.59 3.56 4.78
N SER A 94 8.70 2.84 4.60
CA SER A 94 9.92 3.39 3.99
C SER A 94 9.65 3.87 2.56
N PHE A 95 8.94 3.08 1.76
CA PHE A 95 8.57 3.42 0.39
C PHE A 95 7.66 4.66 0.31
N LEU A 96 6.65 4.75 1.18
CA LEU A 96 5.75 5.90 1.23
C LEU A 96 6.49 7.17 1.64
N ARG A 97 7.31 7.10 2.69
CA ARG A 97 8.12 8.24 3.15
C ARG A 97 9.11 8.70 2.07
N TYR A 98 9.76 7.76 1.38
CA TYR A 98 10.67 8.07 0.28
C TYR A 98 9.97 8.89 -0.83
N ASN A 99 8.82 8.42 -1.32
CA ASN A 99 8.07 9.14 -2.34
C ASN A 99 7.59 10.50 -1.80
N LEU A 100 7.10 10.55 -0.56
CA LEU A 100 6.69 11.80 0.07
C LEU A 100 7.83 12.84 0.10
N TYR A 101 9.08 12.43 0.37
CA TYR A 101 10.20 13.36 0.35
C TYR A 101 10.50 13.91 -1.05
N ILE A 102 10.47 13.05 -2.07
CA ILE A 102 10.72 13.46 -3.46
C ILE A 102 9.62 14.41 -3.94
N ASP A 103 8.37 14.06 -3.68
CA ASP A 103 7.20 14.80 -4.16
C ASP A 103 7.07 16.18 -3.48
N ASN A 104 7.63 16.34 -2.27
CA ASN A 104 7.67 17.62 -1.55
C ASN A 104 9.00 18.36 -1.67
N MET A 105 9.96 17.86 -2.46
CA MET A 105 11.23 18.56 -2.64
C MET A 105 11.04 19.74 -3.60
N PRO A 106 11.55 20.94 -3.27
CA PRO A 106 11.44 22.10 -4.16
C PRO A 106 12.08 21.80 -5.51
N VAL A 107 11.45 22.31 -6.57
CA VAL A 107 11.96 22.22 -7.94
C VAL A 107 12.82 23.42 -8.33
N ASP A 108 12.84 24.46 -7.47
CA ASP A 108 13.62 25.68 -7.67
C ASP A 108 15.12 25.34 -7.67
N GLY A 109 15.75 25.41 -8.85
CA GLY A 109 17.16 25.07 -9.04
C GLY A 109 17.40 23.77 -9.81
N ASN A 110 16.35 23.01 -10.15
CA ASN A 110 16.48 21.93 -11.13
C ASN A 110 16.79 22.51 -12.52
N PRO A 111 17.61 21.83 -13.34
CA PRO A 111 17.80 22.23 -14.72
C PRO A 111 16.46 22.13 -15.46
N GLU A 112 16.11 23.11 -16.28
CA GLU A 112 14.91 23.01 -17.12
C GLU A 112 15.19 22.17 -18.38
N LEU A 113 14.15 21.55 -18.93
CA LEU A 113 14.23 20.91 -20.24
C LEU A 113 14.49 21.98 -21.32
N THR A 114 15.52 21.78 -22.13
CA THR A 114 15.82 22.69 -23.25
C THR A 114 14.75 22.55 -24.35
N ASP A 115 14.49 23.64 -25.08
CA ASP A 115 13.53 23.64 -26.20
C ASP A 115 13.82 22.55 -27.25
N LEU A 116 15.09 22.21 -27.45
CA LEU A 116 15.52 21.13 -28.33
C LEU A 116 15.11 19.75 -27.79
N GLN A 117 15.22 19.52 -26.49
CA GLN A 117 14.77 18.28 -25.85
C GLN A 117 13.26 18.16 -25.91
N VAL A 118 12.53 19.24 -25.61
CA VAL A 118 11.07 19.29 -25.73
C VAL A 118 10.64 19.02 -27.17
N GLY A 119 11.32 19.62 -28.15
CA GLY A 119 11.06 19.41 -29.57
C GLY A 119 11.27 17.95 -30.00
N ARG A 120 12.30 17.26 -29.48
CA ARG A 120 12.53 15.83 -29.72
C ARG A 120 11.46 14.95 -29.08
N ILE A 121 11.08 15.24 -27.84
CA ILE A 121 10.01 14.51 -27.13
C ILE A 121 8.70 14.65 -27.89
N LYS A 122 8.35 15.89 -28.28
CA LYS A 122 7.16 16.16 -29.10
C LYS A 122 7.21 15.42 -30.44
N ALA A 123 8.32 15.47 -31.16
CA ALA A 123 8.47 14.75 -32.43
C ALA A 123 8.30 13.23 -32.27
N SER A 124 8.83 12.65 -31.19
CA SER A 124 8.68 11.23 -30.87
C SER A 124 7.22 10.87 -30.51
N ALA A 125 6.54 11.71 -29.73
CA ALA A 125 5.16 11.48 -29.31
C ALA A 125 4.15 11.61 -30.48
N MET A 126 4.45 12.51 -31.43
CA MET A 126 3.68 12.73 -32.66
C MET A 126 3.77 11.59 -33.68
N ASN A 127 4.45 10.48 -33.38
CA ASN A 127 4.36 9.26 -34.20
C ASN A 127 3.10 8.44 -33.91
N THR A 128 2.25 8.88 -32.97
CA THR A 128 0.96 8.23 -32.67
C THR A 128 -0.18 9.00 -33.33
N THR A 129 -1.06 8.27 -34.04
CA THR A 129 -2.15 8.85 -34.85
C THR A 129 -3.08 9.76 -34.01
N ARG A 130 -3.34 9.39 -32.75
CA ARG A 130 -4.19 10.17 -31.84
C ARG A 130 -3.59 11.51 -31.41
N LEU A 131 -2.27 11.60 -31.24
CA LEU A 131 -1.62 12.87 -30.87
C LEU A 131 -1.41 13.78 -32.07
N GLN A 132 -1.26 13.23 -33.28
CA GLN A 132 -1.23 14.01 -34.51
C GLN A 132 -2.53 14.79 -34.73
N GLU A 133 -3.68 14.16 -34.46
CA GLU A 133 -5.01 14.77 -34.55
C GLU A 133 -5.23 15.90 -33.53
N GLN A 134 -4.49 15.90 -32.41
CA GLN A 134 -4.57 16.89 -31.34
C GLN A 134 -3.47 17.96 -31.40
N ASN A 135 -2.70 18.00 -32.49
CA ASN A 135 -1.62 18.96 -32.66
C ASN A 135 -2.18 20.40 -32.68
N GLY A 136 -1.84 21.20 -31.67
CA GLY A 136 -2.33 22.58 -31.50
C GLY A 136 -3.48 22.74 -30.49
N GLN A 137 -3.90 21.68 -29.81
CA GLN A 137 -4.86 21.75 -28.70
C GLN A 137 -4.15 21.94 -27.35
N ASP A 138 -4.86 22.55 -26.39
CA ASP A 138 -4.43 22.70 -24.98
C ASP A 138 -4.00 21.37 -24.35
N THR A 139 -4.56 20.25 -24.81
CA THR A 139 -4.20 18.89 -24.41
C THR A 139 -2.70 18.61 -24.57
N LEU A 140 -2.08 19.06 -25.67
CA LEU A 140 -0.65 18.84 -25.90
C LEU A 140 0.20 19.66 -24.92
N LEU A 141 -0.23 20.88 -24.61
CA LEU A 141 0.47 21.77 -23.68
C LEU A 141 0.38 21.24 -22.24
N GLY A 142 -0.77 20.66 -21.87
CA GLY A 142 -0.94 19.94 -20.60
C GLY A 142 -0.02 18.73 -20.47
N VAL A 143 0.04 17.88 -21.50
CA VAL A 143 0.94 16.70 -21.52
C VAL A 143 2.40 17.10 -21.43
N LEU A 144 2.82 18.20 -22.09
CA LEU A 144 4.18 18.71 -21.97
C LEU A 144 4.47 19.25 -20.56
N GLY A 145 3.49 19.85 -19.90
CA GLY A 145 3.57 20.21 -18.48
C GLY A 145 3.80 18.99 -17.59
N GLU A 146 3.01 17.93 -17.77
CA GLU A 146 3.19 16.66 -17.04
C GLU A 146 4.58 16.04 -17.26
N VAL A 147 5.10 16.11 -18.49
CA VAL A 147 6.47 15.65 -18.81
C VAL A 147 7.51 16.49 -18.06
N SER A 148 7.31 17.80 -17.97
CA SER A 148 8.21 18.68 -17.20
C SER A 148 8.16 18.37 -15.70
N ASP A 149 6.98 18.11 -15.16
CA ASP A 149 6.80 17.76 -13.75
C ASP A 149 7.45 16.41 -13.43
N GLU A 150 7.27 15.39 -14.29
CA GLU A 150 7.92 14.10 -14.12
C GLU A 150 9.44 14.21 -14.26
N TYR A 151 9.93 15.06 -15.18
CA TYR A 151 11.35 15.35 -15.29
C TYR A 151 11.91 15.96 -13.99
N ASN A 152 11.24 16.97 -13.44
CA ASN A 152 11.62 17.59 -12.18
C ASN A 152 11.62 16.57 -11.03
N ARG A 153 10.59 15.72 -10.97
CA ARG A 153 10.50 14.61 -10.00
C ARG A 153 11.66 13.63 -10.15
N ALA A 154 12.07 13.30 -11.37
CA ALA A 154 13.20 12.42 -11.64
C ALA A 154 14.55 13.04 -11.24
N ILE A 155 14.77 14.33 -11.51
CA ILE A 155 15.95 15.05 -11.00
C ILE A 155 15.95 15.05 -9.47
N ASN A 156 14.81 15.35 -8.86
CA ASN A 156 14.63 15.34 -7.42
C ASN A 156 15.00 14.00 -6.81
N LYS A 157 14.53 12.91 -7.43
CA LYS A 157 14.88 11.55 -7.06
C LYS A 157 16.39 11.30 -7.14
N ILE A 158 17.06 11.69 -8.22
CA ILE A 158 18.51 11.49 -8.40
C ILE A 158 19.28 12.23 -7.30
N VAL A 159 18.95 13.49 -7.04
CA VAL A 159 19.61 14.30 -6.00
C VAL A 159 19.39 13.66 -4.63
N PHE A 160 18.16 13.26 -4.33
CA PHE A 160 17.82 12.63 -3.05
C PHE A 160 18.54 11.29 -2.86
N ASP A 161 18.64 10.45 -3.91
CA ASP A 161 19.37 9.18 -3.88
C ASP A 161 20.87 9.38 -3.58
N VAL A 162 21.47 10.47 -4.07
CA VAL A 162 22.86 10.84 -3.73
C VAL A 162 22.98 11.33 -2.29
N GLU A 163 22.04 12.15 -1.82
CA GLU A 163 22.08 12.68 -0.45
C GLU A 163 21.85 11.61 0.61
N ILE A 164 20.95 10.65 0.38
CA ILE A 164 20.65 9.57 1.33
C ILE A 164 21.82 8.57 1.44
N ALA A 165 22.61 8.40 0.38
CA ALA A 165 23.79 7.55 0.39
C ALA A 165 24.94 8.13 1.24
N LYS A 166 24.92 9.43 1.53
CA LYS A 166 25.96 10.08 2.36
C LYS A 166 25.81 9.68 3.83
N PRO A 167 26.91 9.29 4.51
CA PRO A 167 26.85 8.82 5.90
C PRO A 167 26.38 9.91 6.88
N ALA A 168 26.60 11.19 6.56
CA ALA A 168 26.16 12.32 7.36
C ALA A 168 24.63 12.41 7.49
N ASN A 169 23.89 12.00 6.45
CA ASN A 169 22.44 12.13 6.38
C ASN A 169 21.71 10.87 6.90
N LYS A 170 22.46 9.83 7.28
CA LYS A 170 21.93 8.55 7.78
C LYS A 170 21.16 8.70 9.09
N ALA A 171 21.47 9.72 9.90
CA ALA A 171 20.72 10.00 11.13
C ALA A 171 19.30 10.50 10.83
N THR A 172 19.12 11.27 9.76
CA THR A 172 17.82 11.86 9.36
C THR A 172 16.97 10.87 8.58
N TYR A 173 17.58 10.10 7.67
CA TYR A 173 16.89 9.20 6.75
C TYR A 173 17.05 7.72 7.08
N GLY A 174 17.67 7.39 8.23
CA GLY A 174 17.93 6.02 8.65
C GLY A 174 16.74 5.04 8.64
N PRO A 175 15.49 5.49 8.86
CA PRO A 175 14.31 4.63 8.72
C PRO A 175 13.90 4.28 7.28
N LEU A 176 14.50 4.90 6.25
CA LEU A 176 14.22 4.59 4.85
C LEU A 176 15.06 3.38 4.42
N ASP A 177 14.52 2.17 4.60
CA ASP A 177 15.11 0.96 4.01
C ASP A 177 14.68 0.89 2.54
N LEU A 178 15.50 1.46 1.65
CA LEU A 178 15.21 1.48 0.22
C LEU A 178 15.23 0.04 -0.33
N PRO A 179 14.26 -0.35 -1.17
CA PRO A 179 14.39 -1.60 -1.89
C PRO A 179 15.67 -1.56 -2.72
N GLN A 180 16.51 -2.58 -2.54
CA GLN A 180 17.79 -2.66 -3.26
C GLN A 180 17.50 -2.63 -4.76
N PRO A 181 18.30 -1.89 -5.56
CA PRO A 181 18.16 -1.93 -7.00
C PRO A 181 18.27 -3.38 -7.48
N PRO A 182 17.50 -3.78 -8.51
CA PRO A 182 17.66 -5.11 -9.10
C PRO A 182 19.13 -5.30 -9.57
N PRO A 183 19.66 -6.53 -9.47
CA PRO A 183 21.04 -6.84 -9.85
C PRO A 183 21.32 -6.60 -11.34
#